data_AF-A0A4D5RHY3-F1
#
_entry.id   AF-A0A4D5RHY3-F1
#
_cell.length_a   1.000
_cell.length_b   1.000
_cell.length_c   1.000
_cell.angle_alpha   90.00
_cell.angle_beta   90.00
_cell.angle_gamma   90.00
#
_symmetry.space_group_name_H-M   'P 1'
#
loop_
_entity.id
_entity.type
_entity.pdbx_description
1 polymer ?
#
loop_
_entity_poly.entity_id
_entity_poly.type
_entity_poly.pdbx_seq_one_letter_code
_entity_poly.pdbx_strand_id
1 'polypeptide(L)'
;MASFRVAGCSDALDWRPMLFQEPIIAQRACALCGVVYKKAVRLPCVHTLCTKCHAECVERGSACPVDQKPFCEDDVEELDVSLKYLLNRTVACWNAPKGCNFIGTAASLLDHYKECGFSVVPCCLCRSSVFQCDILEHFKSGCSIRGAKCVPPDNLATGDLKDIGSACLEMKRATGKISEDLMSLQTSLNRCSEHVRAEGARCKGQLEAEASKLAEQLYSLNMVCTTGFAKELQFLQAAMTDYKDHVSKELRLLGCCKPVRVHWYIEGWADLKKRALEGKLQQLISPTRIIYDYNVSQCVLLEPKNNGMSLGCYMEIQSGKLDLQLEWPFRKLYVIGVIHPKDQSNVISHMVNPGNCGDEYQECFLRPKEKPNVACGADLTTAEKLETGGFIQSNTLHVFLEVEP
;
A
#
# COMPACT_ATOMS: atom_id res chain seq x y z
N MET A 1 -28.09 28.62 11.15
CA MET A 1 -28.08 27.16 11.41
C MET A 1 -27.90 26.45 10.09
N ALA A 2 -26.93 25.54 10.00
CA ALA A 2 -26.72 24.73 8.81
C ALA A 2 -27.26 23.31 9.08
N SER A 3 -28.08 22.81 8.16
CA SER A 3 -28.64 21.46 8.24
C SER A 3 -27.74 20.51 7.46
N PHE A 4 -27.11 19.56 8.14
CA PHE A 4 -26.28 18.54 7.52
C PHE A 4 -26.90 17.17 7.72
N ARG A 5 -26.83 16.30 6.71
CA ARG A 5 -27.13 14.87 6.91
C ARG A 5 -25.86 14.16 7.37
N VAL A 6 -26.04 13.16 8.21
CA VAL A 6 -24.96 12.28 8.70
C VAL A 6 -25.15 10.89 8.09
N ALA A 7 -24.07 10.16 7.78
CA ALA A 7 -24.18 8.79 7.27
C ALA A 7 -23.01 7.89 7.69
N GLY A 8 -23.28 6.60 7.88
CA GLY A 8 -22.30 5.59 8.27
C GLY A 8 -21.86 5.69 9.73
N CYS A 9 -22.61 6.41 10.57
CA CYS A 9 -22.26 6.68 11.97
C CYS A 9 -23.13 5.88 12.94
N SER A 10 -24.46 5.87 12.74
CA SER A 10 -25.40 5.04 13.48
C SER A 10 -26.79 5.04 12.83
N ASP A 11 -27.53 3.94 12.95
CA ASP A 11 -28.90 3.82 12.41
C ASP A 11 -29.86 4.91 12.91
N ALA A 12 -29.61 5.43 14.12
CA ALA A 12 -30.44 6.46 14.73
C ALA A 12 -30.24 7.86 14.11
N LEU A 13 -29.06 8.13 13.54
CA LEU A 13 -28.69 9.45 12.99
C LEU A 13 -28.57 9.43 11.46
N ASP A 14 -28.31 8.26 10.90
CA ASP A 14 -28.04 8.11 9.48
C ASP A 14 -29.19 8.65 8.62
N TRP A 15 -28.81 9.48 7.65
CA TRP A 15 -29.65 10.23 6.72
C TRP A 15 -30.61 11.24 7.34
N ARG A 16 -30.59 11.46 8.66
CA ARG A 16 -31.42 12.47 9.30
C ARG A 16 -30.81 13.87 9.17
N PRO A 17 -31.62 14.92 8.95
CA PRO A 17 -31.14 16.30 8.86
C PRO A 17 -30.79 16.81 10.26
N MET A 18 -29.51 16.95 10.56
CA MET A 18 -29.02 17.42 11.85
C MET A 18 -28.80 18.94 11.80
N LEU A 19 -29.47 19.65 12.69
CA LEU A 19 -29.39 21.12 12.82
C LEU A 19 -28.25 21.50 13.76
N PHE A 20 -27.01 21.30 13.30
CA PHE A 20 -25.82 21.64 14.07
C PHE A 20 -25.73 23.15 14.33
N GLN A 21 -25.40 23.50 15.57
CA GLN A 21 -25.15 24.90 15.96
C GLN A 21 -23.71 25.32 15.69
N GLU A 22 -22.80 24.34 15.61
CA GLU A 22 -21.38 24.56 15.52
C GLU A 22 -20.92 24.58 14.04
N PRO A 23 -20.18 25.62 13.59
CA PRO A 23 -19.76 25.73 12.20
C PRO A 23 -18.70 24.69 11.79
N ILE A 24 -17.99 24.10 12.76
CA ILE A 24 -16.93 23.12 12.53
C ILE A 24 -17.42 21.87 11.77
N ILE A 25 -18.72 21.56 11.85
CA ILE A 25 -19.31 20.44 11.13
C ILE A 25 -19.31 20.65 9.62
N ALA A 26 -19.39 21.89 9.15
CA ALA A 26 -19.31 22.20 7.72
C ALA A 26 -17.96 21.76 7.11
N GLN A 27 -16.87 21.80 7.89
CA GLN A 27 -15.55 21.34 7.46
C GLN A 27 -15.41 19.82 7.39
N ARG A 28 -16.39 19.08 7.95
CA ARG A 28 -16.45 17.61 7.91
C ARG A 28 -17.45 17.10 6.88
N ALA A 29 -18.26 17.98 6.30
CA ALA A 29 -19.19 17.63 5.25
C ALA A 29 -18.44 17.46 3.92
N CYS A 30 -18.89 16.49 3.11
CA CYS A 30 -18.41 16.37 1.74
C CYS A 30 -18.78 17.64 0.95
N ALA A 31 -17.80 18.27 0.31
CA ALA A 31 -18.00 19.47 -0.49
C ALA A 31 -18.90 19.24 -1.71
N LEU A 32 -19.01 18.00 -2.19
CA LEU A 32 -19.83 17.64 -3.35
C LEU A 32 -21.28 17.31 -2.97
N CYS A 33 -21.50 16.42 -2.01
CA CYS A 33 -22.84 15.95 -1.65
C CYS A 33 -23.41 16.56 -0.36
N GLY A 34 -22.62 17.33 0.39
CA GLY A 34 -23.03 18.01 1.63
C GLY A 34 -23.28 17.09 2.83
N VAL A 35 -23.00 15.79 2.71
CA VAL A 35 -23.22 14.80 3.78
C VAL A 35 -21.95 14.64 4.62
N VAL A 36 -22.12 14.55 5.94
CA VAL A 36 -21.06 14.22 6.90
C VAL A 36 -21.00 12.69 7.04
N TYR A 37 -19.99 12.08 6.43
CA TYR A 37 -19.77 10.63 6.53
C TYR A 37 -18.83 10.30 7.69
N LYS A 38 -18.96 9.09 8.23
CA LYS A 38 -17.96 8.54 9.17
C LYS A 38 -16.55 8.57 8.58
N LYS A 39 -16.41 8.17 7.31
CA LYS A 39 -15.14 8.20 6.58
C LYS A 39 -15.20 9.21 5.44
N ALA A 40 -14.19 10.06 5.37
CA ALA A 40 -13.99 11.05 4.31
C ALA A 40 -12.50 11.22 4.06
N VAL A 41 -12.14 11.96 3.02
CA VAL A 41 -10.77 12.35 2.71
C VAL A 41 -10.68 13.86 2.60
N ARG A 42 -9.57 14.45 3.05
CA ARG A 42 -9.23 15.84 2.78
C ARG A 42 -8.17 15.90 1.71
N LEU A 43 -8.49 16.65 0.66
CA LEU A 43 -7.56 16.90 -0.44
C LEU A 43 -6.48 17.91 -0.03
N PRO A 44 -5.35 17.98 -0.74
CA PRO A 44 -4.31 19.00 -0.51
C PRO A 44 -4.82 20.45 -0.61
N CYS A 45 -5.88 20.68 -1.40
CA CYS A 45 -6.57 21.97 -1.50
C CYS A 45 -7.58 22.23 -0.37
N VAL A 46 -7.53 21.45 0.72
CA VAL A 46 -8.35 21.48 1.95
C VAL A 46 -9.83 21.15 1.81
N HIS A 47 -10.33 20.90 0.59
CA HIS A 47 -11.69 20.41 0.38
C HIS A 47 -11.85 18.97 0.88
N THR A 48 -12.95 18.71 1.59
CA THR A 48 -13.27 17.38 2.11
C THR A 48 -14.24 16.67 1.18
N LEU A 49 -13.96 15.42 0.81
CA LEU A 49 -14.83 14.56 0.00
C LEU A 49 -15.15 13.27 0.75
N CYS A 50 -16.36 12.74 0.61
CA CYS A 50 -16.62 11.38 1.09
C CYS A 50 -15.93 10.35 0.20
N THR A 51 -15.74 9.12 0.70
CA THR A 51 -15.04 8.07 -0.04
C THR A 51 -15.64 7.78 -1.42
N LYS A 52 -16.98 7.83 -1.54
CA LYS A 52 -17.67 7.64 -2.82
C LYS A 52 -17.39 8.77 -3.81
N CYS A 53 -17.53 10.02 -3.38
CA CYS A 53 -17.27 11.18 -4.24
C CYS A 53 -15.79 11.30 -4.59
N HIS A 54 -14.89 10.93 -3.67
CA HIS A 54 -13.46 10.86 -3.94
C HIS A 54 -13.13 9.83 -5.03
N ALA A 55 -13.66 8.60 -4.92
CA ALA A 55 -13.46 7.57 -5.93
C ALA A 55 -13.91 8.03 -7.33
N GLU A 56 -15.06 8.71 -7.42
CA GLU A 56 -15.52 9.28 -8.68
C GLU A 56 -14.60 10.40 -9.22
N CYS A 57 -13.97 11.18 -8.35
CA CYS A 57 -12.98 12.20 -8.77
C CYS A 57 -11.69 11.56 -9.28
N VAL A 58 -11.25 10.45 -8.66
CA VAL A 58 -10.10 9.67 -9.12
C VAL A 58 -10.35 9.10 -10.52
N GLU A 59 -11.50 8.46 -10.73
CA GLU A 59 -11.90 7.91 -12.04
C GLU A 59 -11.94 8.97 -13.16
N ARG A 60 -12.18 10.24 -12.81
CA ARG A 60 -12.26 11.37 -13.74
C ARG A 60 -10.95 12.15 -13.90
N GLY A 61 -9.83 11.63 -13.39
CA GLY A 61 -8.50 12.22 -13.58
C GLY A 61 -7.97 13.02 -12.38
N SER A 62 -8.38 12.66 -11.16
CA SER A 62 -7.80 13.14 -9.90
C SER A 62 -7.68 14.66 -9.77
N ALA A 63 -8.78 15.36 -10.05
CA ALA A 63 -8.92 16.79 -9.86
C ALA A 63 -10.01 17.11 -8.83
N CYS A 64 -9.77 18.10 -7.98
CA CYS A 64 -10.76 18.54 -7.01
C CYS A 64 -12.01 19.10 -7.73
N PRO A 65 -13.23 18.67 -7.37
CA PRO A 65 -14.45 19.15 -8.04
C PRO A 65 -14.80 20.60 -7.72
N VAL A 66 -14.15 21.21 -6.72
CA VAL A 66 -14.44 22.58 -6.27
C VAL A 66 -13.53 23.60 -6.95
N ASP A 67 -12.21 23.36 -6.94
CA ASP A 67 -11.21 24.30 -7.47
C ASP A 67 -10.41 23.77 -8.65
N GLN A 68 -10.73 22.56 -9.15
CA GLN A 68 -10.11 21.89 -10.29
C GLN A 68 -8.60 21.64 -10.16
N LYS A 69 -8.04 21.80 -8.96
CA LYS A 69 -6.62 21.51 -8.74
C LYS A 69 -6.38 19.99 -8.79
N PRO A 70 -5.33 19.54 -9.48
CA PRO A 70 -4.93 18.14 -9.46
C PRO A 70 -4.47 17.74 -8.05
N PHE A 71 -4.67 16.48 -7.69
CA PHE A 71 -4.16 15.90 -6.46
C PHE A 71 -3.59 14.49 -6.72
N CYS A 72 -2.61 14.09 -5.92
CA CYS A 72 -2.14 12.71 -5.85
C CYS A 72 -2.96 11.95 -4.80
N GLU A 73 -3.31 10.69 -5.08
CA GLU A 73 -4.03 9.84 -4.10
C GLU A 73 -3.21 9.56 -2.85
N ASP A 74 -1.87 9.55 -2.94
CA ASP A 74 -0.97 9.36 -1.79
C ASP A 74 -0.89 10.59 -0.87
N ASP A 75 -1.30 11.77 -1.36
CA ASP A 75 -1.20 13.05 -0.65
C ASP A 75 -2.51 13.45 0.06
N VAL A 76 -3.53 12.56 0.10
CA VAL A 76 -4.82 12.85 0.76
C VAL A 76 -4.80 12.45 2.24
N GLU A 77 -5.44 13.24 3.09
CA GLU A 77 -5.58 12.93 4.52
C GLU A 77 -6.90 12.18 4.76
N GLU A 78 -6.82 10.95 5.29
CA GLU A 78 -8.02 10.22 5.72
C GLU A 78 -8.64 10.84 6.98
N LEU A 79 -9.94 11.07 6.94
CA LEU A 79 -10.72 11.61 8.04
C LEU A 79 -11.68 10.56 8.58
N ASP A 80 -11.64 10.34 9.89
CA ASP A 80 -12.64 9.57 10.62
C ASP A 80 -13.42 10.47 11.59
N VAL A 81 -14.73 10.53 11.39
CA VAL A 81 -15.68 11.19 12.28
C VAL A 81 -16.27 10.12 13.20
N SER A 82 -15.72 10.03 14.40
CA SER A 82 -16.23 9.08 15.40
C SER A 82 -17.69 9.39 15.80
N LEU A 83 -18.46 8.34 16.11
CA LEU A 83 -19.82 8.49 16.62
C LEU A 83 -19.85 9.34 17.90
N LYS A 84 -18.88 9.14 18.80
CA LYS A 84 -18.73 9.95 20.02
C LYS A 84 -18.53 11.44 19.71
N TYR A 85 -17.74 11.76 18.69
CA TYR A 85 -17.55 13.14 18.27
C TYR A 85 -18.86 13.79 17.85
N LEU A 86 -19.70 13.11 17.06
CA LEU A 86 -21.00 13.60 16.59
C LEU A 86 -22.03 13.69 17.72
N LEU A 87 -22.11 12.68 18.58
CA LEU A 87 -23.05 12.63 19.70
C LEU A 87 -22.85 13.77 20.70
N ASN A 88 -21.62 14.27 20.83
CA ASN A 88 -21.28 15.39 21.71
C ASN A 88 -21.56 16.77 21.08
N ARG A 89 -21.97 16.84 19.81
CA ARG A 89 -22.21 18.12 19.14
C ARG A 89 -23.53 18.74 19.56
N THR A 90 -23.54 20.06 19.63
CA THR A 90 -24.73 20.85 19.92
C THR A 90 -25.64 20.93 18.70
N VAL A 91 -26.88 20.50 18.85
CA VAL A 91 -27.90 20.46 17.82
C VAL A 91 -29.22 21.05 18.31
N ALA A 92 -29.98 21.65 17.40
CA ALA A 92 -31.37 21.99 17.64
C ALA A 92 -32.29 20.80 17.35
N CYS A 93 -33.47 20.78 17.96
CA CYS A 93 -34.49 19.77 17.69
C CYS A 93 -34.89 19.72 16.22
N TRP A 94 -35.21 18.53 15.68
CA TRP A 94 -35.77 18.39 14.33
C TRP A 94 -37.09 19.17 14.13
N ASN A 95 -37.83 19.42 15.21
CA ASN A 95 -39.03 20.25 15.20
C ASN A 95 -38.75 21.73 15.51
N ALA A 96 -37.48 22.19 15.53
CA ALA A 96 -37.16 23.60 15.73
C ALA A 96 -37.81 24.55 14.71
N PRO A 97 -37.89 24.22 13.40
CA PRO A 97 -38.66 25.02 12.44
C PRO A 97 -40.16 25.11 12.75
N LYS A 98 -40.68 24.23 13.62
CA LYS A 98 -42.07 24.19 14.06
C LYS A 98 -42.29 24.83 15.43
N GLY A 99 -41.26 25.46 16.02
CA GLY A 99 -41.35 26.17 17.30
C GLY A 99 -40.73 25.45 18.50
N CYS A 100 -40.11 24.27 18.32
CA CYS A 100 -39.39 23.63 19.41
C CYS A 100 -38.07 24.37 19.70
N ASN A 101 -37.93 24.91 20.92
CA ASN A 101 -36.74 25.67 21.33
C ASN A 101 -35.61 24.81 21.94
N PHE A 102 -35.70 23.48 21.83
CA PHE A 102 -34.67 22.60 22.41
C PHE A 102 -33.34 22.74 21.66
N ILE A 103 -32.27 22.96 22.43
CA ILE A 103 -30.87 22.92 22.01
C ILE A 103 -30.13 22.04 23.02
N GLY A 104 -29.45 21.00 22.53
CA GLY A 104 -28.75 20.04 23.36
C GLY A 104 -27.72 19.24 22.58
N THR A 105 -27.15 18.19 23.16
CA THR A 105 -26.25 17.31 22.44
C THR A 105 -27.02 16.41 21.47
N ALA A 106 -26.37 15.94 20.40
CA ALA A 106 -27.01 14.99 19.49
C ALA A 106 -27.41 13.68 20.19
N ALA A 107 -26.71 13.29 21.27
CA ALA A 107 -27.15 12.20 22.13
C ALA A 107 -28.48 12.50 22.84
N SER A 108 -28.60 13.65 23.50
CA SER A 108 -29.83 13.99 24.23
C SER A 108 -31.01 14.35 23.33
N LEU A 109 -30.74 14.75 22.08
CA LEU A 109 -31.77 14.97 21.06
C LEU A 109 -32.65 13.74 20.85
N LEU A 110 -32.08 12.53 20.85
CA LEU A 110 -32.84 11.31 20.59
C LEU A 110 -33.87 11.05 21.68
N ASP A 111 -33.53 11.30 22.95
CA ASP A 111 -34.45 11.15 24.06
C ASP A 111 -35.46 12.30 24.11
N HIS A 112 -35.02 13.53 23.85
CA HIS A 112 -35.92 14.67 23.71
C HIS A 112 -36.98 14.45 22.62
N TYR A 113 -36.58 13.92 21.46
CA TYR A 113 -37.48 13.81 20.31
C TYR A 113 -38.65 12.84 20.54
N LYS A 114 -38.47 11.82 21.40
CA LYS A 114 -39.55 10.89 21.79
C LYS A 114 -40.70 11.59 22.50
N GLU A 115 -40.38 12.63 23.27
CA GLU A 115 -41.33 13.38 24.11
C GLU A 115 -41.61 14.79 23.54
N CYS A 116 -41.19 15.06 22.30
CA CYS A 116 -41.27 16.40 21.73
C CYS A 116 -42.73 16.75 21.34
N GLY A 117 -43.36 17.62 22.12
CA GLY A 117 -44.75 18.06 21.91
C GLY A 117 -45.03 18.77 20.58
N PHE A 118 -43.99 19.27 19.89
CA PHE A 118 -44.09 19.87 18.55
C PHE A 118 -44.13 18.85 17.41
N SER A 119 -44.21 17.55 17.74
CA SER A 119 -44.47 16.49 16.77
C SER A 119 -45.86 16.67 16.17
N VAL A 120 -45.97 16.49 14.85
CA VAL A 120 -47.23 16.67 14.12
C VAL A 120 -47.95 15.33 14.04
N VAL A 121 -49.21 15.31 14.49
CA VAL A 121 -50.06 14.13 14.49
C VAL A 121 -51.40 14.43 13.81
N PRO A 122 -52.02 13.46 13.10
CA PRO A 122 -53.34 13.65 12.53
C PRO A 122 -54.42 13.53 13.60
N CYS A 123 -55.35 14.48 13.65
CA CYS A 123 -56.54 14.36 14.49
C CYS A 123 -57.39 13.16 14.03
N CYS A 124 -57.86 12.33 14.96
CA CYS A 124 -58.69 11.16 14.63
C CYS A 124 -60.08 11.51 14.10
N LEU A 125 -60.61 12.69 14.44
CA LEU A 125 -61.95 13.13 14.02
C LEU A 125 -61.94 13.90 12.70
N CYS A 126 -61.15 14.97 12.61
CA CYS A 126 -61.17 15.87 11.45
C CYS A 126 -60.01 15.65 10.46
N ARG A 127 -59.05 14.77 10.81
CA ARG A 127 -57.83 14.47 10.03
C ARG A 127 -56.88 15.65 9.80
N SER A 128 -57.13 16.81 10.43
CA SER A 128 -56.20 17.94 10.38
C SER A 128 -54.88 17.60 11.09
N SER A 129 -53.78 18.17 10.60
CA SER A 129 -52.46 18.06 11.23
C SER A 129 -52.38 19.04 12.41
N VAL A 130 -52.16 18.51 13.62
CA VAL A 130 -52.09 19.28 14.86
C VAL A 130 -50.79 18.91 15.59
N PHE A 131 -50.25 19.82 16.40
CA PHE A 131 -49.15 19.49 17.30
C PHE A 131 -49.62 18.57 18.42
N GLN A 132 -48.78 17.62 18.82
CA GLN A 132 -49.09 16.68 19.89
C GLN A 132 -49.45 17.39 21.20
N CYS A 133 -48.76 18.49 21.54
CA CYS A 133 -49.08 19.30 22.73
C CYS A 133 -50.43 20.01 22.64
N ASP A 134 -50.88 20.36 21.44
CA ASP A 134 -52.09 21.15 21.21
C ASP A 134 -53.31 20.28 20.92
N ILE A 135 -53.16 18.95 20.88
CA ILE A 135 -54.25 18.04 20.48
C ILE A 135 -55.46 18.18 21.41
N LEU A 136 -55.25 18.35 22.71
CA LEU A 136 -56.32 18.55 23.69
C LEU A 136 -57.02 19.90 23.51
N GLU A 137 -56.26 20.96 23.28
CA GLU A 137 -56.82 22.29 23.02
C GLU A 137 -57.59 22.32 21.69
N HIS A 138 -57.12 21.61 20.66
CA HIS A 138 -57.85 21.43 19.40
C HIS A 138 -59.22 20.74 19.60
N PHE A 139 -59.31 19.75 20.50
CA PHE A 139 -60.61 19.15 20.86
C PHE A 139 -61.51 20.15 21.58
N LYS A 140 -60.97 20.94 22.52
CA LYS A 140 -61.72 21.96 23.27
C LYS A 140 -62.19 23.11 22.38
N SER A 141 -61.41 23.48 21.37
CA SER A 141 -61.72 24.59 20.45
C SER A 141 -62.72 24.22 19.34
N GLY A 142 -63.43 23.10 19.46
CA GLY A 142 -64.51 22.73 18.55
C GLY A 142 -64.07 21.94 17.32
N CYS A 143 -63.18 20.95 17.51
CA CYS A 143 -62.86 19.95 16.48
C CYS A 143 -64.17 19.35 15.91
N SER A 144 -64.54 19.78 14.71
CA SER A 144 -65.80 19.37 14.09
C SER A 144 -65.56 18.20 13.15
N ILE A 145 -66.30 17.11 13.38
CA ILE A 145 -66.50 16.07 12.37
C ILE A 145 -67.06 16.78 11.13
N ARG A 146 -66.63 16.41 9.92
CA ARG A 146 -67.40 16.73 8.70
C ARG A 146 -68.72 15.94 8.74
N GLY A 147 -69.62 16.34 9.64
CA GLY A 147 -70.97 15.81 9.81
C GLY A 147 -71.94 16.77 9.15
N ALA A 148 -72.73 16.26 8.21
CA ALA A 148 -73.79 16.98 7.54
C ALA A 148 -74.70 17.70 8.56
N LYS A 149 -74.87 19.00 8.37
CA LYS A 149 -75.84 19.80 9.12
C LYS A 149 -77.24 19.44 8.64
N CYS A 150 -78.11 18.98 9.54
CA CYS A 150 -79.55 19.11 9.36
C CYS A 150 -80.10 19.98 10.50
N VAL A 151 -80.76 21.08 10.09
CA VAL A 151 -81.53 21.99 10.94
C VAL A 151 -82.97 21.46 11.00
N PRO A 152 -83.68 21.54 12.15
CA PRO A 152 -85.07 21.09 12.25
C PRO A 152 -86.06 22.21 11.86
N PRO A 153 -87.27 21.86 11.39
CA PRO A 153 -88.42 22.70 11.69
C PRO A 153 -89.69 21.95 12.12
N ASP A 154 -90.47 22.65 12.94
CA ASP A 154 -91.78 22.31 13.49
C ASP A 154 -92.91 22.23 12.44
N ASN A 155 -93.81 21.26 12.68
CA ASN A 155 -95.26 21.13 12.39
C ASN A 155 -95.94 21.90 11.23
N LEU A 156 -96.58 21.17 10.28
CA LEU A 156 -98.04 21.24 9.98
C LEU A 156 -98.50 20.33 8.81
N ALA A 157 -99.71 19.78 8.97
CA ALA A 157 -100.70 19.33 7.97
C ALA A 157 -100.76 17.84 7.52
N THR A 158 -101.95 17.29 7.71
CA THR A 158 -102.38 15.89 7.63
C THR A 158 -102.68 15.42 6.20
N GLY A 159 -101.73 15.63 5.28
CA GLY A 159 -101.73 15.08 3.91
C GLY A 159 -100.53 14.15 3.61
N ASP A 160 -99.43 14.29 4.36
CA ASP A 160 -98.11 13.71 4.02
C ASP A 160 -97.83 12.31 4.59
N LEU A 161 -98.72 11.73 5.39
CA LEU A 161 -98.43 10.47 6.09
C LEU A 161 -98.25 9.26 5.15
N LYS A 162 -98.87 9.32 3.96
CA LYS A 162 -98.81 8.23 2.96
C LYS A 162 -97.54 8.29 2.11
N ASP A 163 -97.07 9.49 1.77
CA ASP A 163 -95.82 9.73 1.04
C ASP A 163 -94.59 9.48 1.92
N ILE A 164 -94.64 9.87 3.19
CA ILE A 164 -93.60 9.54 4.18
C ILE A 164 -93.53 8.03 4.40
N GLY A 165 -94.68 7.35 4.48
CA GLY A 165 -94.74 5.88 4.61
C GLY A 165 -94.11 5.14 3.44
N SER A 166 -94.38 5.60 2.21
CA SER A 166 -93.77 5.05 0.99
C SER A 166 -92.25 5.27 0.96
N ALA A 167 -91.80 6.51 1.24
CA ALA A 167 -90.38 6.83 1.30
C ALA A 167 -89.63 6.03 2.38
N CYS A 168 -90.25 5.79 3.54
CA CYS A 168 -89.64 4.98 4.61
C CYS A 168 -89.48 3.50 4.20
N LEU A 169 -90.46 2.95 3.46
CA LEU A 169 -90.36 1.59 2.92
C LEU A 169 -89.28 1.47 1.85
N GLU A 170 -89.13 2.48 0.98
CA GLU A 170 -88.05 2.54 0.00
C GLU A 170 -86.68 2.65 0.66
N MET A 171 -86.52 3.51 1.67
CA MET A 171 -85.29 3.59 2.46
C MET A 171 -84.97 2.26 3.14
N LYS A 172 -85.97 1.56 3.68
CA LYS A 172 -85.77 0.24 4.31
C LYS A 172 -85.30 -0.81 3.30
N ARG A 173 -85.86 -0.80 2.09
CA ARG A 173 -85.43 -1.67 0.98
C ARG A 173 -84.00 -1.33 0.52
N ALA A 174 -83.69 -0.04 0.36
CA ALA A 174 -82.36 0.42 -0.03
C ALA A 174 -81.31 0.09 1.04
N THR A 175 -81.65 0.26 2.32
CA THR A 175 -80.77 -0.11 3.45
C THR A 175 -80.52 -1.61 3.50
N GLY A 176 -81.56 -2.43 3.23
CA GLY A 176 -81.40 -3.88 3.10
C GLY A 176 -80.41 -4.26 1.99
N LYS A 177 -80.55 -3.64 0.81
CA LYS A 177 -79.65 -3.86 -0.32
C LYS A 177 -78.21 -3.42 -0.02
N ILE A 178 -78.03 -2.27 0.62
CA ILE A 178 -76.71 -1.80 1.08
C ILE A 178 -76.09 -2.81 2.06
N SER A 179 -76.89 -3.36 2.98
CA SER A 179 -76.40 -4.37 3.92
C SER A 179 -75.95 -5.66 3.22
N GLU A 180 -76.69 -6.13 2.22
CA GLU A 180 -76.31 -7.30 1.41
C GLU A 180 -75.02 -7.03 0.62
N ASP A 181 -74.93 -5.87 -0.03
CA ASP A 181 -73.73 -5.45 -0.78
C ASP A 181 -72.52 -5.36 0.16
N LEU A 182 -72.69 -4.84 1.38
CA LEU A 182 -71.62 -4.73 2.38
C LEU A 182 -71.13 -6.10 2.85
N MET A 183 -72.03 -7.07 3.05
CA MET A 183 -71.65 -8.45 3.39
C MET A 183 -70.93 -9.15 2.23
N SER A 184 -71.36 -8.92 0.99
CA SER A 184 -70.70 -9.43 -0.22
C SER A 184 -69.29 -8.85 -0.38
N LEU A 185 -69.14 -7.53 -0.18
CA LEU A 185 -67.84 -6.85 -0.22
C LEU A 185 -66.92 -7.33 0.90
N GLN A 186 -67.43 -7.51 2.13
CA GLN A 186 -66.64 -8.04 3.25
C GLN A 186 -66.11 -9.45 2.93
N THR A 187 -66.93 -10.31 2.34
CA THR A 187 -66.53 -11.66 1.94
C THR A 187 -65.46 -11.63 0.85
N SER A 188 -65.64 -10.75 -0.14
CA SER A 188 -64.66 -10.57 -1.23
C SER A 188 -63.32 -10.02 -0.71
N LEU A 189 -63.37 -9.08 0.25
CA LEU A 189 -62.18 -8.52 0.89
C LEU A 189 -61.43 -9.57 1.70
N ASN A 190 -62.13 -10.40 2.47
CA ASN A 190 -61.53 -11.49 3.23
C ASN A 190 -60.80 -12.48 2.30
N ARG A 191 -61.46 -12.90 1.20
CA ARG A 191 -60.86 -13.78 0.20
C ARG A 191 -59.63 -13.15 -0.48
N CYS A 192 -59.70 -11.85 -0.80
CA CYS A 192 -58.56 -11.13 -1.35
C CYS A 192 -57.39 -11.08 -0.36
N SER A 193 -57.66 -10.82 0.93
CA SER A 193 -56.65 -10.84 1.98
C SER A 193 -55.97 -12.19 2.13
N GLU A 194 -56.72 -13.30 2.01
CA GLU A 194 -56.14 -14.64 2.05
C GLU A 194 -55.25 -14.91 0.84
N HIS A 195 -55.68 -14.51 -0.35
CA HIS A 195 -54.88 -14.63 -1.57
C HIS A 195 -53.58 -13.83 -1.46
N VAL A 196 -53.63 -12.56 -1.02
CA VAL A 196 -52.44 -11.73 -0.81
C VAL A 196 -51.48 -12.38 0.21
N ARG A 197 -52.01 -12.99 1.28
CA ARG A 197 -51.19 -13.70 2.27
C ARG A 197 -50.53 -14.94 1.67
N ALA A 198 -51.25 -15.72 0.88
CA ALA A 198 -50.73 -16.92 0.21
C ALA A 198 -49.66 -16.57 -0.83
N GLU A 199 -49.90 -15.56 -1.66
CA GLU A 199 -48.93 -15.03 -2.62
C GLU A 199 -47.68 -14.49 -1.91
N GLY A 200 -47.86 -13.74 -0.81
CA GLY A 200 -46.75 -13.25 0.01
C GLY A 200 -45.89 -14.39 0.58
N ALA A 201 -46.52 -15.47 1.07
CA ALA A 201 -45.82 -16.65 1.55
C ALA A 201 -45.06 -17.36 0.42
N ARG A 202 -45.65 -17.48 -0.77
CA ARG A 202 -45.00 -18.08 -1.95
C ARG A 202 -43.78 -17.27 -2.40
N CYS A 203 -43.93 -15.95 -2.55
CA CYS A 203 -42.83 -15.06 -2.93
C CYS A 203 -41.70 -15.10 -1.88
N LYS A 204 -42.04 -15.10 -0.59
CA LYS A 204 -41.05 -15.24 0.48
C LYS A 204 -40.26 -16.54 0.37
N GLY A 205 -40.95 -17.68 0.23
CA GLY A 205 -40.28 -18.98 0.09
C GLY A 205 -39.38 -19.04 -1.16
N GLN A 206 -39.80 -18.43 -2.27
CA GLN A 206 -39.00 -18.38 -3.49
C GLN A 206 -37.75 -17.50 -3.34
N LEU A 207 -37.88 -16.35 -2.68
CA LEU A 207 -36.73 -15.49 -2.35
C LEU A 207 -35.74 -16.19 -1.40
N GLU A 208 -36.22 -16.91 -0.38
CA GLU A 208 -35.38 -17.66 0.56
C GLU A 208 -34.64 -18.83 -0.13
N ALA A 209 -35.30 -19.52 -1.07
CA ALA A 209 -34.70 -20.58 -1.87
C ALA A 209 -33.61 -20.05 -2.82
N GLU A 210 -33.88 -18.96 -3.55
CA GLU A 210 -32.88 -18.33 -4.42
C GLU A 210 -31.71 -17.74 -3.61
N ALA A 211 -31.98 -17.13 -2.45
CA ALA A 211 -30.92 -16.64 -1.56
C ALA A 211 -30.01 -17.78 -1.06
N SER A 212 -30.59 -18.92 -0.67
CA SER A 212 -29.83 -20.10 -0.26
C SER A 212 -28.96 -20.64 -1.41
N LYS A 213 -29.51 -20.74 -2.62
CA LYS A 213 -28.79 -21.19 -3.81
C LYS A 213 -27.63 -20.25 -4.17
N LEU A 214 -27.85 -18.93 -4.11
CA LEU A 214 -26.82 -17.94 -4.37
C LEU A 214 -25.70 -18.02 -3.33
N ALA A 215 -26.05 -18.24 -2.05
CA ALA A 215 -25.08 -18.40 -0.97
C ALA A 215 -24.18 -19.64 -1.19
N GLU A 216 -24.75 -20.78 -1.61
CA GLU A 216 -23.97 -21.97 -1.96
C GLU A 216 -23.03 -21.72 -3.14
N GLN A 217 -23.49 -21.02 -4.18
CA GLN A 217 -22.66 -20.67 -5.34
C GLN A 217 -21.52 -19.73 -4.95
N LEU A 218 -21.79 -18.72 -4.12
CA LEU A 218 -20.76 -17.82 -3.60
C LEU A 218 -19.74 -18.55 -2.74
N TYR A 219 -20.18 -19.49 -1.90
CA TYR A 219 -19.29 -20.31 -1.10
C TYR A 219 -18.38 -21.19 -1.97
N SER A 220 -18.96 -21.86 -2.97
CA SER A 220 -18.20 -22.68 -3.93
C SER A 220 -17.18 -21.85 -4.71
N LEU A 221 -17.58 -20.69 -5.24
CA LEU A 221 -16.69 -19.78 -5.96
C LEU A 221 -15.55 -19.29 -5.06
N ASN A 222 -15.88 -18.87 -3.83
CA ASN A 222 -14.88 -18.39 -2.87
C ASN A 222 -13.86 -19.49 -2.53
N MET A 223 -14.32 -20.74 -2.38
CA MET A 223 -13.43 -21.88 -2.15
C MET A 223 -12.50 -22.12 -3.33
N VAL A 224 -13.01 -22.10 -4.57
CA VAL A 224 -12.18 -22.26 -5.78
C VAL A 224 -11.17 -21.12 -5.92
N CYS A 225 -11.59 -19.87 -5.74
CA CYS A 225 -10.68 -18.72 -5.81
C CYS A 225 -9.59 -18.80 -4.72
N THR A 226 -9.98 -19.04 -3.47
CA THR A 226 -9.03 -19.10 -2.35
C THR A 226 -8.02 -20.23 -2.53
N THR A 227 -8.47 -21.42 -2.91
CA THR A 227 -7.58 -22.58 -3.10
C THR A 227 -6.71 -22.48 -4.35
N GLY A 228 -7.21 -21.88 -5.43
CA GLY A 228 -6.42 -21.52 -6.59
C GLY A 228 -5.32 -20.55 -6.19
N PHE A 229 -5.69 -19.33 -5.81
CA PHE A 229 -4.72 -18.28 -5.48
C PHE A 229 -3.69 -18.70 -4.43
N ALA A 230 -4.06 -19.51 -3.44
CA ALA A 230 -3.10 -20.05 -2.47
C ALA A 230 -2.01 -20.92 -3.13
N LYS A 231 -2.37 -21.77 -4.09
CA LYS A 231 -1.41 -22.61 -4.83
C LYS A 231 -0.50 -21.77 -5.72
N GLU A 232 -1.06 -20.83 -6.47
CA GLU A 232 -0.24 -19.94 -7.31
C GLU A 232 0.70 -19.07 -6.46
N LEU A 233 0.22 -18.55 -5.33
CA LEU A 233 1.05 -17.77 -4.40
C LEU A 233 2.19 -18.62 -3.82
N GLN A 234 1.91 -19.87 -3.44
CA GLN A 234 2.93 -20.77 -2.91
C GLN A 234 4.01 -21.09 -3.96
N PHE A 235 3.62 -21.28 -5.23
CA PHE A 235 4.58 -21.47 -6.32
C PHE A 235 5.45 -20.23 -6.55
N LEU A 236 4.85 -19.04 -6.57
CA LEU A 236 5.59 -17.78 -6.72
C LEU A 236 6.56 -17.54 -5.56
N GLN A 237 6.14 -17.82 -4.32
CA GLN A 237 7.00 -17.69 -3.13
C GLN A 237 8.20 -18.65 -3.18
N ALA A 238 8.00 -19.89 -3.62
CA ALA A 238 9.09 -20.84 -3.81
C ALA A 238 10.07 -20.34 -4.87
N ALA A 239 9.58 -19.93 -6.05
CA ALA A 239 10.41 -19.41 -7.13
C ALA A 239 11.20 -18.16 -6.73
N MET A 240 10.58 -17.24 -5.98
CA MET A 240 11.27 -16.07 -5.43
C MET A 240 12.37 -16.44 -4.44
N THR A 241 12.15 -17.47 -3.63
CA THR A 241 13.15 -17.92 -2.64
C THR A 241 14.35 -18.53 -3.35
N ASP A 242 14.12 -19.37 -4.36
CA ASP A 242 15.17 -19.93 -5.20
C ASP A 242 15.95 -18.84 -5.94
N TYR A 243 15.24 -17.86 -6.50
CA TYR A 243 15.88 -16.72 -7.17
C TYR A 243 16.73 -15.89 -6.20
N LYS A 244 16.22 -15.63 -4.99
CA LYS A 244 16.97 -14.90 -3.95
C LYS A 244 18.24 -15.65 -3.54
N ASP A 245 18.18 -16.97 -3.40
CA ASP A 245 19.35 -17.79 -3.09
C ASP A 245 20.37 -17.74 -4.22
N HIS A 246 19.91 -17.89 -5.46
CA HIS A 246 20.76 -17.77 -6.65
C HIS A 246 21.46 -16.41 -6.72
N VAL A 247 20.72 -15.31 -6.60
CA VAL A 247 21.29 -13.96 -6.58
C VAL A 247 22.26 -13.79 -5.41
N SER A 248 21.94 -14.30 -4.22
CA SER A 248 22.84 -14.22 -3.06
C SER A 248 24.15 -14.98 -3.29
N LYS A 249 24.10 -16.11 -3.98
CA LYS A 249 25.28 -16.89 -4.36
C LYS A 249 26.13 -16.14 -5.39
N GLU A 250 25.52 -15.60 -6.43
CA GLU A 250 26.21 -14.77 -7.43
C GLU A 250 26.82 -13.51 -6.80
N LEU A 251 26.10 -12.85 -5.88
CA LEU A 251 26.61 -11.67 -5.19
C LEU A 251 27.82 -12.01 -4.28
N ARG A 252 27.86 -13.21 -3.68
CA ARG A 252 29.02 -13.68 -2.92
C ARG A 252 30.23 -13.92 -3.82
N LEU A 253 30.02 -14.44 -5.03
CA LEU A 253 31.08 -14.57 -6.03
C LEU A 253 31.62 -13.19 -6.45
N LEU A 254 30.73 -12.20 -6.60
CA LEU A 254 31.10 -10.81 -6.93
C LEU A 254 31.66 -10.01 -5.74
N GLY A 255 31.36 -10.41 -4.50
CA GLY A 255 31.80 -9.74 -3.27
C GLY A 255 33.29 -9.88 -2.95
N CYS A 256 34.01 -10.75 -3.66
CA CYS A 256 35.45 -10.96 -3.53
C CYS A 256 36.31 -9.96 -4.34
N CYS A 257 35.68 -9.02 -5.08
CA CYS A 257 36.31 -8.32 -6.19
C CYS A 257 37.03 -7.01 -5.83
N LYS A 258 37.91 -7.00 -4.82
CA LYS A 258 38.91 -5.92 -4.67
C LYS A 258 40.29 -6.46 -5.01
N PRO A 259 41.10 -5.75 -5.82
CA PRO A 259 42.49 -6.12 -6.06
C PRO A 259 43.25 -6.31 -4.76
N VAL A 260 44.02 -7.38 -4.66
CA VAL A 260 44.86 -7.66 -3.50
C VAL A 260 46.28 -7.23 -3.82
N ARG A 261 46.75 -6.17 -3.16
CA ARG A 261 48.14 -5.67 -3.25
C ARG A 261 48.96 -6.14 -2.06
N VAL A 262 50.09 -6.78 -2.35
CA VAL A 262 51.11 -7.14 -1.37
C VAL A 262 52.39 -6.35 -1.61
N HIS A 263 53.10 -6.04 -0.53
CA HIS A 263 54.32 -5.24 -0.55
C HIS A 263 55.50 -6.05 -0.02
N TRP A 264 56.67 -5.84 -0.62
CA TRP A 264 57.93 -6.44 -0.19
C TRP A 264 59.04 -5.38 -0.19
N TYR A 265 59.83 -5.37 0.87
CA TYR A 265 60.94 -4.45 1.07
C TYR A 265 62.25 -5.22 0.97
N ILE A 266 63.07 -4.87 -0.02
CA ILE A 266 64.37 -5.49 -0.29
C ILE A 266 65.43 -4.60 0.35
N GLU A 267 65.92 -5.03 1.51
CA GLU A 267 67.00 -4.35 2.25
C GLU A 267 68.37 -4.72 1.68
N GLY A 268 69.37 -3.87 1.89
CA GLY A 268 70.75 -4.16 1.47
C GLY A 268 71.01 -3.88 -0.02
N TRP A 269 70.32 -2.90 -0.61
CA TRP A 269 70.41 -2.58 -2.04
C TRP A 269 71.85 -2.38 -2.55
N ALA A 270 72.69 -1.63 -1.82
CA ALA A 270 74.07 -1.35 -2.20
C ALA A 270 74.91 -2.64 -2.31
N ASP A 271 74.77 -3.55 -1.35
CA ASP A 271 75.49 -4.83 -1.36
C ASP A 271 74.95 -5.75 -2.47
N LEU A 272 73.63 -5.74 -2.70
CA LEU A 272 73.00 -6.48 -3.79
C LEU A 272 73.56 -6.04 -5.15
N LYS A 273 73.61 -4.73 -5.40
CA LYS A 273 74.17 -4.15 -6.63
C LYS A 273 75.65 -4.48 -6.78
N LYS A 274 76.43 -4.38 -5.70
CA LYS A 274 77.85 -4.75 -5.71
C LYS A 274 78.06 -6.22 -6.11
N ARG A 275 77.29 -7.16 -5.53
CA ARG A 275 77.36 -8.58 -5.91
C ARG A 275 76.95 -8.83 -7.35
N ALA A 276 75.98 -8.08 -7.87
CA ALA A 276 75.60 -8.17 -9.28
C ALA A 276 76.73 -7.68 -10.21
N LEU A 277 77.45 -6.62 -9.83
CA LEU A 277 78.60 -6.07 -10.58
C LEU A 277 79.79 -7.03 -10.65
N GLU A 278 79.94 -7.92 -9.68
CA GLU A 278 80.96 -8.99 -9.67
C GLU A 278 80.63 -10.13 -10.66
N GLY A 279 79.65 -9.94 -11.55
CA GLY A 279 79.34 -10.84 -12.68
C GLY A 279 78.36 -11.97 -12.34
N LYS A 280 77.65 -11.90 -11.22
CA LYS A 280 76.67 -12.91 -10.80
C LYS A 280 75.26 -12.36 -10.87
N LEU A 281 74.39 -12.96 -11.68
CA LEU A 281 72.94 -12.77 -11.60
C LEU A 281 72.50 -12.91 -10.14
N GLN A 282 71.85 -11.87 -9.60
CA GLN A 282 71.27 -11.94 -8.26
C GLN A 282 69.78 -12.21 -8.38
N GLN A 283 69.32 -13.30 -7.77
CA GLN A 283 67.90 -13.64 -7.67
C GLN A 283 67.45 -13.54 -6.21
N LEU A 284 66.33 -12.86 -6.00
CA LEU A 284 65.66 -12.75 -4.72
C LEU A 284 64.21 -13.19 -4.89
N ILE A 285 63.71 -14.00 -3.96
CA ILE A 285 62.34 -14.50 -3.96
C ILE A 285 61.65 -14.01 -2.68
N SER A 286 60.46 -13.43 -2.82
CA SER A 286 59.66 -12.98 -1.68
C SER A 286 59.13 -14.18 -0.90
N PRO A 287 58.75 -13.99 0.39
CA PRO A 287 57.93 -14.98 1.07
C PRO A 287 56.63 -15.25 0.30
N THR A 288 56.19 -16.52 0.30
CA THR A 288 54.92 -16.90 -0.34
C THR A 288 53.73 -16.24 0.35
N ARG A 289 52.79 -15.79 -0.47
CA ARG A 289 51.52 -15.17 -0.06
C ARG A 289 50.37 -15.95 -0.70
N ILE A 290 49.25 -16.01 0.03
CA ILE A 290 48.02 -16.59 -0.48
C ILE A 290 47.19 -15.43 -1.02
N ILE A 291 46.95 -15.40 -2.34
CA ILE A 291 46.14 -14.39 -3.01
C ILE A 291 45.07 -15.11 -3.84
N TYR A 292 43.79 -14.89 -3.49
CA TYR A 292 42.65 -15.64 -4.04
C TYR A 292 42.88 -17.16 -4.01
N ASP A 293 43.39 -17.65 -2.87
CA ASP A 293 43.75 -19.05 -2.61
C ASP A 293 44.93 -19.62 -3.42
N TYR A 294 45.49 -18.85 -4.36
CA TYR A 294 46.74 -19.20 -5.04
C TYR A 294 47.94 -18.84 -4.18
N ASN A 295 48.88 -19.78 -4.06
CA ASN A 295 50.19 -19.49 -3.47
C ASN A 295 51.06 -18.79 -4.51
N VAL A 296 51.46 -17.55 -4.25
CA VAL A 296 52.31 -16.76 -5.15
C VAL A 296 53.48 -16.16 -4.40
N SER A 297 54.60 -16.03 -5.10
CA SER A 297 55.76 -15.25 -4.65
C SER A 297 56.19 -14.29 -5.77
N GLN A 298 56.93 -13.26 -5.39
CA GLN A 298 57.53 -12.31 -6.33
C GLN A 298 59.02 -12.60 -6.44
N CYS A 299 59.52 -12.73 -7.66
CA CYS A 299 60.92 -12.95 -7.97
C CYS A 299 61.52 -11.66 -8.54
N VAL A 300 62.61 -11.18 -7.97
CA VAL A 300 63.36 -10.00 -8.43
C VAL A 300 64.73 -10.45 -8.89
N LEU A 301 65.09 -10.07 -10.11
CA LEU A 301 66.37 -10.37 -10.74
C LEU A 301 67.16 -9.08 -10.93
N LEU A 302 68.44 -9.09 -10.56
CA LEU A 302 69.37 -8.00 -10.86
C LEU A 302 70.53 -8.55 -11.68
N GLU A 303 70.64 -8.08 -12.93
CA GLU A 303 71.63 -8.59 -13.87
C GLU A 303 72.31 -7.49 -14.71
N PRO A 304 73.62 -7.64 -15.01
CA PRO A 304 74.31 -6.75 -15.93
C PRO A 304 73.82 -6.98 -17.37
N LYS A 305 73.29 -5.92 -18.01
CA LYS A 305 72.97 -5.88 -19.44
C LYS A 305 73.79 -4.79 -20.15
N ASN A 306 73.72 -4.78 -21.48
CA ASN A 306 74.40 -3.80 -22.34
C ASN A 306 74.08 -2.33 -21.95
N ASN A 307 72.92 -2.07 -21.36
CA ASN A 307 72.44 -0.73 -20.97
C ASN A 307 72.57 -0.46 -19.45
N GLY A 308 73.39 -1.23 -18.72
CA GLY A 308 73.57 -1.13 -17.28
C GLY A 308 72.92 -2.28 -16.50
N MET A 309 72.82 -2.13 -15.17
CA MET A 309 72.21 -3.14 -14.30
C MET A 309 70.68 -3.13 -14.43
N SER A 310 70.13 -4.17 -15.07
CA SER A 310 68.68 -4.36 -15.26
C SER A 310 68.06 -4.96 -14.01
N LEU A 311 66.93 -4.39 -13.59
CA LEU A 311 66.06 -4.94 -12.55
C LEU A 311 64.83 -5.57 -13.23
N GLY A 312 64.79 -6.91 -13.21
CA GLY A 312 63.63 -7.70 -13.57
C GLY A 312 62.74 -7.98 -12.37
N CYS A 313 61.43 -7.97 -12.61
CA CYS A 313 60.43 -8.36 -11.63
C CYS A 313 59.47 -9.36 -12.27
N TYR A 314 59.14 -10.42 -11.54
CA TYR A 314 58.35 -11.54 -12.01
C TYR A 314 57.46 -12.08 -10.89
N MET A 315 56.34 -12.70 -11.24
CA MET A 315 55.53 -13.48 -10.32
C MET A 315 55.76 -14.97 -10.59
N GLU A 316 55.91 -15.74 -9.53
CA GLU A 316 55.96 -17.20 -9.57
C GLU A 316 54.76 -17.79 -8.82
N ILE A 317 54.17 -18.83 -9.39
CA ILE A 317 53.08 -19.57 -8.78
C ILE A 317 53.66 -20.80 -8.09
N GLN A 318 53.34 -20.93 -6.82
CA GLN A 318 53.82 -21.95 -5.90
C GLN A 318 52.76 -23.03 -5.71
N SER A 319 53.18 -24.26 -5.40
CA SER A 319 52.22 -25.32 -5.12
C SER A 319 51.50 -25.10 -3.78
N GLY A 320 50.22 -25.41 -3.77
CA GLY A 320 49.31 -25.18 -2.65
C GLY A 320 48.41 -26.37 -2.37
N LYS A 321 47.93 -26.45 -1.13
CA LYS A 321 47.02 -27.52 -0.69
C LYS A 321 45.65 -27.45 -1.37
N LEU A 322 45.30 -26.27 -1.88
CA LEU A 322 44.00 -26.00 -2.50
C LEU A 322 44.04 -26.07 -4.04
N ASP A 323 45.21 -26.32 -4.66
CA ASP A 323 45.39 -26.24 -6.12
C ASP A 323 44.43 -27.11 -6.92
N LEU A 324 43.94 -28.23 -6.37
CA LEU A 324 42.95 -29.09 -7.02
C LEU A 324 41.55 -28.47 -7.13
N GLN A 325 41.25 -27.48 -6.29
CA GLN A 325 39.95 -26.78 -6.21
C GLN A 325 39.97 -25.45 -6.96
N LEU A 326 41.14 -24.98 -7.41
CA LEU A 326 41.33 -23.71 -8.10
C LEU A 326 41.19 -23.86 -9.61
N GLU A 327 40.87 -22.76 -10.28
CA GLU A 327 40.83 -22.69 -11.74
C GLU A 327 42.25 -22.68 -12.32
N TRP A 328 42.45 -23.44 -13.39
CA TRP A 328 43.71 -23.50 -14.14
C TRP A 328 43.46 -23.52 -15.65
N PRO A 329 44.33 -22.91 -16.48
CA PRO A 329 45.51 -22.13 -16.09
C PRO A 329 45.14 -20.86 -15.30
N PHE A 330 46.08 -20.34 -14.51
CA PHE A 330 45.92 -19.09 -13.79
C PHE A 330 45.63 -17.96 -14.79
N ARG A 331 44.52 -17.26 -14.60
CA ARG A 331 44.00 -16.26 -15.56
C ARG A 331 43.84 -14.85 -14.99
N LYS A 332 44.20 -14.66 -13.73
CA LYS A 332 44.02 -13.36 -13.06
C LYS A 332 45.06 -12.37 -13.59
N LEU A 333 44.61 -11.16 -13.91
CA LEU A 333 45.48 -10.03 -14.23
C LEU A 333 46.32 -9.69 -12.99
N TYR A 334 47.59 -9.39 -13.19
CA TYR A 334 48.44 -8.94 -12.09
C TYR A 334 49.43 -7.87 -12.53
N VAL A 335 49.80 -7.02 -11.58
CA VAL A 335 50.74 -5.93 -11.74
C VAL A 335 51.90 -6.14 -10.78
N ILE A 336 53.11 -6.09 -11.31
CA ILE A 336 54.35 -6.14 -10.54
C ILE A 336 55.11 -4.84 -10.73
N GLY A 337 55.73 -4.33 -9.67
CA GLY A 337 56.43 -3.05 -9.79
C GLY A 337 57.25 -2.65 -8.59
N VAL A 338 57.89 -1.49 -8.72
CA VAL A 338 58.54 -0.73 -7.64
C VAL A 338 57.68 0.49 -7.29
N ILE A 339 57.65 0.86 -6.02
CA ILE A 339 56.90 2.03 -5.52
C ILE A 339 57.88 3.05 -4.96
N HIS A 340 57.67 4.33 -5.27
CA HIS A 340 58.45 5.40 -4.67
C HIS A 340 58.07 5.55 -3.19
N PRO A 341 59.04 5.54 -2.26
CA PRO A 341 58.75 5.41 -0.82
C PRO A 341 58.03 6.63 -0.21
N LYS A 342 58.08 7.80 -0.85
CA LYS A 342 57.38 9.02 -0.40
C LYS A 342 56.14 9.36 -1.22
N ASP A 343 55.92 8.69 -2.35
CA ASP A 343 54.81 8.96 -3.26
C ASP A 343 54.29 7.65 -3.84
N GLN A 344 53.23 7.12 -3.25
CA GLN A 344 52.66 5.82 -3.65
C GLN A 344 52.03 5.82 -5.04
N SER A 345 51.80 7.00 -5.64
CA SER A 345 51.30 7.11 -7.01
C SER A 345 52.41 7.01 -8.06
N ASN A 346 53.66 7.29 -7.67
CA ASN A 346 54.83 7.17 -8.52
C ASN A 346 55.37 5.73 -8.46
N VAL A 347 55.00 4.93 -9.48
CA VAL A 347 55.37 3.53 -9.59
C VAL A 347 56.01 3.24 -10.94
N ILE A 348 56.95 2.30 -10.97
CA ILE A 348 57.42 1.68 -12.23
C ILE A 348 56.93 0.25 -12.21
N SER A 349 56.00 -0.08 -13.11
CA SER A 349 55.28 -1.35 -13.06
C SER A 349 55.05 -1.95 -14.43
N HIS A 350 54.79 -3.25 -14.45
CA HIS A 350 54.39 -4.01 -15.61
C HIS A 350 53.13 -4.81 -15.28
N MET A 351 52.14 -4.76 -16.17
CA MET A 351 50.91 -5.53 -16.06
C MET A 351 51.02 -6.77 -16.94
N VAL A 352 50.68 -7.92 -16.38
CA VAL A 352 50.65 -9.20 -17.07
C VAL A 352 49.21 -9.69 -17.13
N ASN A 353 48.76 -10.03 -18.34
CA ASN A 353 47.48 -10.68 -18.58
C ASN A 353 47.73 -12.12 -19.05
N PRO A 354 47.67 -13.12 -18.16
CA PRO A 354 47.90 -14.52 -18.52
C PRO A 354 46.98 -15.03 -19.64
N GLY A 355 45.77 -14.48 -19.79
CA GLY A 355 44.83 -14.86 -20.84
C GLY A 355 45.25 -14.44 -22.25
N ASN A 356 46.14 -13.44 -22.37
CA ASN A 356 46.63 -12.91 -23.63
C ASN A 356 48.13 -13.19 -23.87
N CYS A 357 48.76 -14.01 -23.02
CA CYS A 357 50.16 -14.38 -23.18
C CYS A 357 50.35 -15.30 -24.40
N GLY A 358 51.46 -15.09 -25.15
CA GLY A 358 51.84 -15.98 -26.24
C GLY A 358 52.09 -17.41 -25.76
N ASP A 359 52.00 -18.39 -26.68
CA ASP A 359 52.08 -19.82 -26.37
C ASP A 359 53.33 -20.21 -25.56
N GLU A 360 54.45 -19.49 -25.76
CA GLU A 360 55.72 -19.71 -25.06
C GLU A 360 55.67 -19.41 -23.55
N TYR A 361 54.70 -18.63 -23.07
CA TYR A 361 54.57 -18.25 -21.66
C TYR A 361 53.43 -18.98 -20.94
N GLN A 362 52.64 -19.82 -21.63
CA GLN A 362 51.50 -20.52 -21.02
C GLN A 362 51.93 -21.46 -19.88
N GLU A 363 53.12 -22.05 -19.97
CA GLU A 363 53.66 -22.94 -18.94
C GLU A 363 53.86 -22.26 -17.58
N CYS A 364 54.05 -20.93 -17.56
CA CYS A 364 54.20 -20.14 -16.33
C CYS A 364 52.90 -20.13 -15.50
N PHE A 365 51.76 -20.38 -16.14
CA PHE A 365 50.42 -20.23 -15.55
C PHE A 365 49.67 -21.55 -15.39
N LEU A 366 50.25 -22.69 -15.76
CA LEU A 366 49.65 -24.00 -15.53
C LEU A 366 49.62 -24.33 -14.03
N ARG A 367 48.84 -25.34 -13.63
CA ARG A 367 48.84 -25.81 -12.24
C ARG A 367 50.25 -26.26 -11.84
N PRO A 368 50.87 -25.67 -10.81
CA PRO A 368 52.18 -26.07 -10.35
C PRO A 368 52.15 -27.53 -9.87
N LYS A 369 53.28 -28.20 -10.05
CA LYS A 369 53.48 -29.59 -9.58
C LYS A 369 54.24 -29.52 -8.25
N GLU A 370 55.27 -30.35 -8.07
CA GLU A 370 56.11 -30.31 -6.87
C GLU A 370 57.00 -29.06 -6.80
N LYS A 371 57.32 -28.45 -7.96
CA LYS A 371 58.16 -27.26 -8.06
C LYS A 371 57.33 -26.03 -8.45
N PRO A 372 57.79 -24.81 -8.10
CA PRO A 372 57.18 -23.58 -8.58
C PRO A 372 57.21 -23.52 -10.10
N ASN A 373 56.25 -22.82 -10.68
CA ASN A 373 56.27 -22.51 -12.12
C ASN A 373 57.44 -21.58 -12.47
N VAL A 374 57.78 -21.54 -13.75
CA VAL A 374 58.66 -20.50 -14.30
C VAL A 374 58.02 -19.13 -14.02
N ALA A 375 58.82 -18.19 -13.51
CA ALA A 375 58.33 -16.87 -13.15
C ALA A 375 58.03 -16.05 -14.41
N CYS A 376 56.90 -15.33 -14.42
CA CYS A 376 56.48 -14.49 -15.55
C CYS A 376 56.33 -13.01 -15.16
N GLY A 377 56.79 -12.12 -16.03
CA GLY A 377 56.98 -10.69 -15.74
C GLY A 377 57.90 -10.03 -16.76
N ALA A 378 58.61 -8.99 -16.35
CA ALA A 378 59.44 -8.20 -17.26
C ALA A 378 60.63 -7.53 -16.57
N ASP A 379 61.62 -7.13 -17.37
CA ASP A 379 62.59 -6.11 -16.99
C ASP A 379 61.90 -4.76 -16.81
N LEU A 380 61.82 -4.26 -15.58
CA LEU A 380 61.08 -3.04 -15.27
C LEU A 380 61.90 -1.78 -15.55
N THR A 381 63.15 -1.76 -15.09
CA THR A 381 63.99 -0.56 -15.10
C THR A 381 65.45 -0.92 -14.83
N THR A 382 66.31 0.10 -14.73
CA THR A 382 67.73 -0.04 -14.40
C THR A 382 68.02 0.46 -12.99
N ALA A 383 69.05 -0.09 -12.34
CA ALA A 383 69.51 0.36 -11.03
C ALA A 383 69.79 1.88 -10.97
N GLU A 384 70.38 2.45 -12.01
CA GLU A 384 70.67 3.88 -12.10
C GLU A 384 69.39 4.74 -12.04
N LYS A 385 68.35 4.35 -12.79
CA LYS A 385 67.04 5.04 -12.77
C LYS A 385 66.35 4.96 -11.40
N LEU A 386 66.49 3.84 -10.70
CA LEU A 386 65.92 3.69 -9.35
C LEU A 386 66.60 4.63 -8.35
N GLU A 387 67.93 4.71 -8.42
CA GLU A 387 68.72 5.56 -7.52
C GLU A 387 68.52 7.05 -7.82
N THR A 388 68.64 7.45 -9.09
CA THR A 388 68.43 8.84 -9.52
C THR A 388 66.99 9.30 -9.36
N GLY A 389 66.03 8.37 -9.50
CA GLY A 389 64.60 8.61 -9.31
C GLY A 389 64.13 8.57 -7.85
N GLY A 390 65.01 8.32 -6.88
CA GLY A 390 64.67 8.34 -5.45
C GLY A 390 63.87 7.12 -4.94
N PHE A 391 63.80 6.03 -5.70
CA PHE A 391 63.11 4.80 -5.31
C PHE A 391 63.85 4.01 -4.22
N ILE A 392 65.13 4.29 -4.00
CA ILE A 392 65.94 3.69 -2.93
C ILE A 392 65.96 4.63 -1.72
N GLN A 393 65.39 4.20 -0.61
CA GLN A 393 65.44 4.94 0.66
C GLN A 393 66.07 4.06 1.74
N SER A 394 67.05 4.60 2.47
CA SER A 394 67.71 3.91 3.58
C SER A 394 68.27 2.53 3.21
N ASN A 395 68.85 2.40 2.01
CA ASN A 395 69.38 1.14 1.45
C ASN A 395 68.31 0.06 1.19
N THR A 396 67.06 0.46 1.01
CA THR A 396 65.91 -0.43 0.79
C THR A 396 65.15 -0.05 -0.48
N LEU A 397 64.78 -1.07 -1.26
CA LEU A 397 63.89 -0.95 -2.41
C LEU A 397 62.50 -1.49 -2.05
N HIS A 398 61.44 -0.73 -2.37
CA HIS A 398 60.05 -1.14 -2.16
C HIS A 398 59.44 -1.69 -3.45
N VAL A 399 59.07 -2.96 -3.44
CA VAL A 399 58.37 -3.63 -4.55
C VAL A 399 56.95 -4.05 -4.15
N PHE A 400 56.09 -4.26 -5.14
CA PHE A 400 54.72 -4.72 -4.94
C PHE A 400 54.29 -5.71 -6.01
N LEU A 401 53.34 -6.57 -5.63
CA LEU A 401 52.56 -7.43 -6.51
C LEU A 401 51.08 -7.17 -6.20
N GLU A 402 50.29 -6.85 -7.21
CA GLU A 402 48.84 -6.70 -7.12
C GLU A 402 48.16 -7.68 -8.07
N VAL A 403 47.17 -8.41 -7.58
CA VAL A 403 46.40 -9.36 -8.40
C VAL A 403 44.94 -8.91 -8.41
N GLU A 404 44.35 -8.91 -9.59
CA GLU A 404 42.92 -8.64 -9.81
C GLU A 404 42.09 -9.92 -9.60
N PRO A 405 40.83 -9.79 -9.16
CA PRO A 405 39.97 -10.92 -8.82
C PRO A 405 39.57 -11.82 -9.99
#